data_AF-A0A962C688-F1
#
_entry.id   AF-A0A962C688-F1
#
_cell.length_a   1.000
_cell.length_b   1.000
_cell.length_c   1.000
_cell.angle_alpha   90.00
_cell.angle_beta   90.00
_cell.angle_gamma   90.00
#
_symmetry.space_group_name_H-M   'P 1'
#
loop_
_entity.id
_entity.type
_entity.pdbx_description
1 polymer ?
#
loop_
_entity_poly.entity_id
_entity_poly.type
_entity_poly.pdbx_seq_one_letter_code
_entity_poly.pdbx_strand_id
1 'polypeptide(L)'
;REIELIQGAGKPVVVSMGDVAASGGYWISMNANEIWAQPTTITGSIGIFGLFVTIPDTLEKLGVHTDGVATTPIAGAFDIRRPFNPKIETIITSVIEKGYQDFIGKVAEARGKTPEQ
;
A
#
# COMPACT_ATOMS: atom_id res chain seq x y z
N ARG A 1 -2.97 -15.44 3.00
CA ARG A 1 -4.06 -16.20 3.64
C ARG A 1 -4.62 -17.31 2.74
N GLU A 2 -5.46 -17.04 1.73
CA GLU A 2 -6.12 -18.13 0.97
C GLU A 2 -5.12 -19.06 0.25
N ILE A 3 -4.01 -18.50 -0.25
CA ILE A 3 -2.90 -19.28 -0.82
C ILE A 3 -2.30 -20.24 0.22
N GLU A 4 -2.00 -19.76 1.43
CA GLU A 4 -1.48 -20.61 2.52
C GLU A 4 -2.48 -21.70 2.92
N LEU A 5 -3.79 -21.39 2.94
CA LEU A 5 -4.82 -22.38 3.29
C LEU A 5 -4.89 -23.51 2.25
N ILE A 6 -4.79 -23.18 0.96
CA ILE A 6 -4.75 -24.17 -0.13
C ILE A 6 -3.48 -25.03 -0.03
N GLN A 7 -2.34 -24.43 0.27
CA GLN A 7 -1.09 -25.15 0.50
C GLN A 7 -1.16 -26.07 1.72
N GLY A 8 -1.75 -25.59 2.82
CA GLY A 8 -1.98 -26.38 4.03
C GLY A 8 -2.92 -27.56 3.82
N ALA A 9 -3.83 -27.47 2.83
CA ALA A 9 -4.65 -28.58 2.37
C ALA A 9 -3.90 -29.57 1.43
N GLY A 10 -2.58 -29.42 1.28
CA GLY A 10 -1.71 -30.30 0.48
C GLY A 10 -1.77 -30.02 -1.03
N LYS A 11 -2.37 -28.90 -1.46
CA LYS A 11 -2.46 -28.55 -2.89
C LYS A 11 -1.37 -27.53 -3.24
N PRO A 12 -0.43 -27.84 -4.14
CA PRO A 12 0.59 -26.88 -4.54
C PRO A 12 -0.05 -25.73 -5.33
N VAL A 13 0.46 -24.53 -5.11
CA VAL A 13 0.06 -23.30 -5.81
C VAL A 13 1.22 -22.79 -6.65
N VAL A 14 0.97 -22.64 -7.94
CA VAL A 14 1.93 -22.07 -8.90
C VAL A 14 1.36 -20.77 -9.44
N VAL A 15 2.14 -19.70 -9.39
CA VAL A 15 1.80 -18.41 -10.00
C VAL A 15 2.55 -18.27 -11.33
N SER A 16 1.81 -18.00 -12.40
CA SER A 16 2.36 -17.62 -13.70
C SER A 16 2.10 -16.15 -13.96
N MET A 17 3.16 -15.34 -13.99
CA MET A 17 3.11 -13.91 -14.24
C MET A 17 3.22 -13.65 -15.74
N GLY A 18 2.22 -12.97 -16.30
CA GLY A 18 2.18 -12.51 -17.69
C GLY A 18 2.89 -11.17 -17.85
N ASP A 19 2.18 -10.15 -18.33
CA ASP A 19 2.79 -8.84 -18.61
C ASP A 19 3.20 -8.09 -17.33
N VAL A 20 2.33 -8.06 -16.31
CA VAL A 20 2.55 -7.32 -15.07
C VAL A 20 2.05 -8.08 -13.85
N ALA A 21 2.88 -8.16 -12.81
CA ALA A 21 2.54 -8.67 -11.49
C ALA A 21 3.36 -7.95 -10.40
N ALA A 22 3.20 -6.63 -10.32
CA ALA A 22 3.98 -5.76 -9.44
C ALA A 22 3.13 -5.20 -8.27
N SER A 23 3.77 -4.71 -7.20
CA SER A 23 3.14 -4.16 -6.00
C SER A 23 2.12 -5.14 -5.41
N GLY A 24 0.83 -4.81 -5.34
CA GLY A 24 -0.23 -5.72 -4.91
C GLY A 24 -0.28 -7.04 -5.69
N GLY A 25 0.13 -7.04 -6.97
CA GLY A 25 0.25 -8.25 -7.77
C GLY A 25 1.34 -9.20 -7.25
N TYR A 26 2.47 -8.65 -6.80
CA TYR A 26 3.52 -9.44 -6.15
C TYR A 26 3.08 -9.89 -4.75
N TRP A 27 2.40 -9.01 -3.99
CA TRP A 27 1.88 -9.31 -2.65
C TRP A 27 1.00 -10.56 -2.63
N ILE A 28 0.05 -10.69 -3.57
CA ILE A 28 -0.82 -11.87 -3.61
C ILE A 28 -0.11 -13.14 -4.11
N SER A 29 1.04 -12.96 -4.78
CA SER A 29 1.80 -14.04 -5.43
C SER A 29 2.89 -14.63 -4.53
N MET A 30 3.41 -13.84 -3.58
CA MET A 30 4.65 -14.15 -2.86
C MET A 30 4.65 -15.52 -2.15
N ASN A 31 3.49 -15.94 -1.64
CA ASN A 31 3.33 -17.19 -0.88
C ASN A 31 3.17 -18.44 -1.76
N ALA A 32 3.17 -18.32 -3.09
CA ALA A 32 3.10 -19.48 -3.97
C ALA A 32 4.33 -20.39 -3.83
N ASN A 33 4.14 -21.70 -4.05
CA ASN A 33 5.25 -22.68 -4.05
C ASN A 33 6.25 -22.32 -5.14
N GLU A 34 5.74 -21.96 -6.32
CA GLU A 34 6.54 -21.53 -7.46
C GLU A 34 5.97 -20.27 -8.08
N ILE A 35 6.86 -19.39 -8.52
CA ILE A 35 6.54 -18.16 -9.25
C ILE A 35 7.32 -18.20 -10.56
N TRP A 36 6.57 -18.20 -11.66
CA TRP A 36 7.10 -18.23 -13.01
C TRP A 36 6.80 -16.89 -13.64
N ALA A 37 7.79 -16.28 -14.29
CA ALA A 37 7.64 -15.01 -14.97
C ALA A 37 8.28 -15.11 -16.35
N GLN A 38 7.68 -14.44 -17.34
CA GLN A 38 8.35 -14.24 -18.62
C GLN A 38 9.57 -13.33 -18.41
N PRO A 39 10.63 -13.46 -19.24
CA PRO A 39 11.79 -12.56 -19.13
C PRO A 39 11.43 -11.07 -19.22
N THR A 40 10.31 -10.75 -19.86
CA THR A 40 9.78 -9.38 -20.05
C THR A 40 8.69 -8.99 -19.06
N THR A 41 8.31 -9.85 -18.12
CA THR A 41 7.32 -9.53 -17.09
C THR A 41 7.78 -8.37 -16.21
N ILE A 42 6.91 -7.38 -16.00
CA ILE A 42 7.12 -6.33 -15.00
C ILE A 42 6.59 -6.84 -13.66
N THR A 43 7.49 -7.17 -12.74
CA THR A 43 7.16 -7.65 -11.39
C THR A 43 7.95 -6.88 -10.32
N GLY A 44 7.86 -7.31 -9.06
CA GLY A 44 8.45 -6.60 -7.93
C GLY A 44 7.61 -5.38 -7.56
N SER A 45 8.20 -4.17 -7.61
CA SER A 45 7.59 -2.94 -7.07
C SER A 45 7.09 -3.14 -5.63
N ILE A 46 7.96 -3.75 -4.82
CA ILE A 46 7.72 -3.97 -3.39
C ILE A 46 7.84 -2.62 -2.71
N GLY A 47 6.70 -2.00 -2.42
CA GLY A 47 6.62 -0.64 -1.92
C GLY A 47 5.19 -0.24 -1.63
N ILE A 48 5.03 0.74 -0.74
CA ILE A 48 3.74 1.35 -0.41
C ILE A 48 3.89 2.86 -0.54
N PHE A 49 2.88 3.51 -1.13
CA PHE A 49 2.80 4.95 -1.19
C PHE A 49 1.36 5.41 -0.96
N GLY A 50 1.22 6.65 -0.50
CA GLY A 50 -0.06 7.33 -0.37
C GLY A 50 0.05 8.71 -0.98
N LEU A 51 -1.04 9.18 -1.59
CA LEU A 51 -1.15 10.53 -2.12
C LEU A 51 -2.35 11.21 -1.47
N PHE A 52 -2.14 12.41 -0.95
CA PHE A 52 -3.21 13.24 -0.42
C PHE A 52 -3.15 14.61 -1.08
N VAL A 53 -4.30 15.09 -1.56
CA VAL A 53 -4.40 16.35 -2.32
C VAL A 53 -5.40 17.26 -1.62
N THR A 54 -4.99 18.50 -1.35
CA THR A 54 -5.84 19.57 -0.84
C THR A 54 -5.94 20.71 -1.84
N ILE A 55 -7.07 21.40 -1.86
CA ILE A 55 -7.38 22.50 -2.79
C ILE A 55 -7.86 23.82 -2.14
N PRO A 56 -7.53 24.16 -0.87
CA PRO A 56 -8.02 25.42 -0.26
C PRO A 56 -7.64 26.65 -1.08
N ASP A 57 -6.39 26.74 -1.55
CA ASP A 57 -5.88 27.89 -2.32
C ASP A 57 -6.55 28.02 -3.70
N THR A 58 -6.99 26.89 -4.27
CA THR A 58 -7.74 26.91 -5.54
C THR A 58 -9.15 27.43 -5.31
N LEU A 59 -9.79 27.03 -4.20
CA LEU A 59 -11.13 27.48 -3.82
C LEU A 59 -11.12 28.96 -3.41
N GLU A 60 -10.08 29.42 -2.73
CA GLU A 60 -9.89 30.82 -2.37
C GLU A 60 -9.88 31.74 -3.61
N LYS A 61 -9.22 31.33 -4.69
CA LYS A 61 -9.23 32.07 -5.98
C LYS A 61 -10.62 32.18 -6.61
N LEU A 62 -11.56 31.31 -6.21
CA LEU A 62 -12.95 31.30 -6.66
C LEU A 62 -13.89 31.97 -5.64
N GLY A 63 -13.36 32.53 -4.55
CA GLY A 63 -14.15 33.12 -3.46
C GLY A 63 -14.88 32.10 -2.58
N VAL A 64 -14.47 30.83 -2.62
CA VAL A 64 -15.07 29.75 -1.83
C VAL A 64 -14.22 29.48 -0.60
N HIS A 65 -14.83 29.57 0.58
CA HIS A 65 -14.19 29.31 1.87
C HIS A 65 -14.85 28.15 2.61
N THR A 66 -14.07 27.44 3.44
CA THR A 66 -14.56 26.32 4.26
C THR A 66 -14.20 26.56 5.71
N ASP A 67 -15.20 26.52 6.59
CA ASP A 67 -15.04 26.64 8.05
C ASP A 67 -15.94 25.64 8.79
N GLY A 68 -15.68 25.42 10.08
CA GLY A 68 -16.50 24.57 10.94
C GLY A 68 -15.81 24.17 12.24
N VAL A 69 -16.61 23.60 13.15
CA VAL A 69 -16.14 23.06 14.42
C VAL A 69 -15.80 21.58 14.31
N ALA A 70 -14.80 21.14 15.07
CA ALA A 70 -14.35 19.75 15.11
C ALA A 70 -14.23 19.29 16.57
N THR A 71 -14.70 18.08 16.86
CA THR A 71 -14.62 17.50 18.21
C THR A 71 -13.26 16.88 18.52
N THR A 72 -12.47 16.56 17.48
CA THR A 72 -11.13 16.00 17.62
C THR A 72 -10.16 16.62 16.61
N PRO A 73 -8.83 16.59 16.85
CA PRO A 73 -7.83 17.10 15.91
C PRO A 73 -7.78 16.37 14.55
N ILE A 74 -8.39 15.19 14.45
CA ILE A 74 -8.43 14.38 13.22
C ILE A 74 -9.78 14.45 12.49
N ALA A 75 -10.78 15.07 13.10
CA ALA A 75 -12.09 15.23 12.46
C ALA A 75 -11.96 16.18 11.26
N GLY A 76 -12.39 15.70 10.09
CA GLY A 76 -12.23 16.44 8.83
C GLY A 76 -10.82 16.40 8.23
N ALA A 77 -9.94 15.52 8.71
CA ALA A 77 -8.58 15.33 8.21
C ALA A 77 -8.48 15.07 6.70
N PHE A 78 -9.50 14.44 6.13
CA PHE A 78 -9.59 14.10 4.70
C PHE A 78 -10.47 15.06 3.90
N ASP A 79 -10.88 16.20 4.49
CA ASP A 79 -11.57 17.25 3.75
C ASP A 79 -10.58 18.00 2.86
N ILE A 80 -10.62 17.73 1.56
CA ILE A 80 -9.73 18.32 0.55
C ILE A 80 -9.83 19.84 0.50
N ARG A 81 -10.91 20.45 1.00
CA ARG A 81 -11.13 21.90 0.98
C ARG A 81 -10.39 22.62 2.09
N ARG A 82 -9.83 21.87 3.06
CA ARG A 82 -9.06 22.41 4.18
C ARG A 82 -7.56 22.21 3.93
N PRO A 83 -6.69 23.07 4.50
CA PRO A 83 -5.26 22.82 4.50
C PRO A 83 -4.90 21.47 5.11
N PHE A 84 -3.83 20.86 4.61
CA PHE A 84 -3.35 19.60 5.15
C PHE A 84 -2.90 19.75 6.60
N ASN A 85 -3.33 18.84 7.47
CA ASN A 85 -3.01 18.87 8.89
C ASN A 85 -1.70 18.10 9.16
N PRO A 86 -0.64 18.75 9.70
CA PRO A 86 0.63 18.08 9.97
C PRO A 86 0.53 16.87 10.92
N LYS A 87 -0.48 16.81 11.80
CA LYS A 87 -0.70 15.63 12.67
C LYS A 87 -1.16 14.42 11.88
N ILE A 88 -1.88 14.64 10.77
CA ILE A 88 -2.34 13.60 9.87
C ILE A 88 -1.20 13.08 9.02
N GLU A 89 -0.24 13.94 8.67
CA GLU A 89 1.02 13.53 8.04
C GLU A 89 1.71 12.43 8.84
N THR A 90 1.95 12.67 10.14
CA THR A 90 2.59 11.68 11.00
C THR A 90 1.82 10.36 11.02
N ILE A 91 0.49 10.41 11.12
CA ILE A 91 -0.36 9.19 11.13
C ILE A 91 -0.25 8.45 9.81
N ILE A 92 -0.38 9.13 8.67
CA ILE A 92 -0.30 8.53 7.34
C ILE A 92 1.09 7.91 7.12
N THR A 93 2.16 8.65 7.45
CA THR A 93 3.53 8.16 7.35
C THR A 93 3.72 6.89 8.19
N SER A 94 3.22 6.88 9.44
CA SER A 94 3.29 5.69 10.31
C SER A 94 2.62 4.46 9.69
N VAL A 95 1.48 4.66 9.01
CA VAL A 95 0.74 3.59 8.33
C VAL A 95 1.51 3.09 7.11
N ILE A 96 2.09 4.00 6.32
CA ILE A 96 2.90 3.65 5.14
C ILE A 96 4.15 2.88 5.57
N GLU A 97 4.87 3.36 6.58
CA GLU A 97 6.06 2.71 7.12
C GLU A 97 5.75 1.32 7.63
N LYS A 98 4.71 1.18 8.47
CA LYS A 98 4.26 -0.13 8.96
C LYS A 98 3.90 -1.05 7.79
N GLY A 99 3.12 -0.57 6.82
CA GLY A 99 2.72 -1.36 5.67
C GLY A 99 3.90 -1.82 4.82
N TYR A 100 4.92 -0.96 4.65
CA TYR A 100 6.15 -1.33 3.96
C TYR A 100 6.94 -2.39 4.72
N GLN A 101 7.08 -2.24 6.04
CA GLN A 101 7.70 -3.25 6.90
C GLN A 101 6.97 -4.59 6.83
N ASP A 102 5.64 -4.57 6.86
CA ASP A 102 4.81 -5.77 6.68
C ASP A 102 5.04 -6.40 5.29
N PHE A 103 5.23 -5.60 4.23
CA PHE A 103 5.49 -6.10 2.87
C PHE A 103 6.85 -6.80 2.79
N ILE A 104 7.93 -6.11 3.15
CA ILE A 104 9.27 -6.71 3.08
C ILE A 104 9.39 -7.92 4.01
N GLY A 105 8.78 -7.87 5.20
CA GLY A 105 8.78 -8.98 6.15
C GLY A 105 8.10 -10.22 5.59
N LYS A 106 6.93 -10.06 4.95
CA LYS A 106 6.21 -11.18 4.33
C LYS A 106 6.90 -11.73 3.09
N VAL A 107 7.50 -10.87 2.28
CA VAL A 107 8.31 -11.33 1.14
C VAL A 107 9.51 -12.11 1.64
N ALA A 108 10.20 -11.62 2.67
CA ALA A 108 11.33 -12.29 3.28
C ALA A 108 10.95 -13.68 3.81
N GLU A 109 9.86 -13.79 4.57
CA GLU A 109 9.31 -15.05 5.06
C GLU A 109 8.98 -16.01 3.91
N ALA A 110 8.23 -15.54 2.91
CA ALA A 110 7.77 -16.37 1.80
C ALA A 110 8.92 -16.86 0.90
N ARG A 111 10.01 -16.09 0.80
CA ARG A 111 11.12 -16.36 -0.12
C ARG A 111 12.40 -16.83 0.58
N GLY A 112 12.36 -17.10 1.89
CA GLY A 112 13.49 -17.62 2.65
C GLY A 112 14.67 -16.64 2.75
N LYS A 113 14.37 -15.35 2.92
CA LYS A 113 15.33 -14.24 3.03
C LYS A 113 15.18 -13.52 4.37
N THR A 114 16.05 -12.56 4.66
CA THR A 114 15.81 -11.55 5.69
C THR A 114 15.19 -10.28 5.07
N PRO A 115 14.51 -9.43 5.85
CA PRO A 115 13.97 -8.15 5.35
C PRO A 115 15.01 -7.22 4.73
N GLU A 116 16.29 -7.38 5.10
CA GLU A 116 17.43 -6.60 4.59
C GLU A 116 18.00 -7.12 3.26
N GLN A 117 17.62 -8.34 2.82
CA GLN A 117 18.14 -9.06 1.62
C GLN A 117 17.14 -9.10 0.45
#